data_AF-A0A423WVE9-F1
#
_entry.id   AF-A0A423WVE9-F1
#
_cell.length_a   1.000
_cell.length_b   1.000
_cell.length_c   1.000
_cell.angle_alpha   90.00
_cell.angle_beta   90.00
_cell.angle_gamma   90.00
#
_symmetry.space_group_name_H-M   'P 1'
#
loop_
_entity.id
_entity.type
_entity.pdbx_description
1 polymer ?
#
loop_
_entity_poly.entity_id
_entity_poly.type
_entity_poly.pdbx_seq_one_letter_code
_entity_poly.pdbx_strand_id
1 'polypeptide(L)'
;MDGYTQPFDEGQKPKRLRKKDIEAILEKRQDGTDRLISIWYRPSHNEPLAQLVTGFSRSAAMVFSVVWKKQLESGSNVLVLKGSNMEPYKRILDWINICVDAGNDVKFPDIDENEHQLHVLLEVIATANFLKIPEMSLQAGLKKRAPTYARKHIIDLDLVERIYDKNDKEYPDDLQEIAAMSIFEAWWTKKLDEPEFDEYMSFLEQMRAEYPKLDEDLRDQFQKKKEFIEGKRDEKKRLRDAEASTALAGADEGWASASVEPAAVTVGGGWDSAQVDGAAEAGGNDWNNTGDGTSLEANTGNTWGGTSSAIW
;
A
#
# COMPACT_ATOMS: atom_id res chain seq x y z
N MET A 1 32.49 5.23 15.90
CA MET A 1 31.75 4.56 14.82
C MET A 1 30.93 5.64 14.17
N ASP A 2 31.47 6.24 13.11
CA ASP A 2 30.95 7.48 12.53
C ASP A 2 29.73 7.21 11.66
N GLY A 3 28.71 8.05 11.86
CA GLY A 3 27.42 7.97 11.21
C GLY A 3 27.52 8.26 9.72
N TYR A 4 27.05 7.30 8.92
CA TYR A 4 26.66 7.55 7.53
C TYR A 4 25.21 8.03 7.50
N THR A 5 24.99 9.28 7.91
CA THR A 5 23.79 10.02 7.49
C THR A 5 24.23 10.83 6.28
N GLN A 6 23.97 10.32 5.07
CA GLN A 6 24.06 11.16 3.87
C GLN A 6 22.69 11.81 3.60
N PRO A 7 22.68 13.07 3.14
CA PRO A 7 21.48 13.83 2.89
C PRO A 7 20.67 13.21 1.75
N PHE A 8 19.35 13.34 1.86
CA PHE A 8 18.39 13.04 0.80
C PHE A 8 18.74 13.92 -0.41
N ASP A 9 19.14 13.31 -1.53
CA ASP A 9 19.53 14.01 -2.76
C ASP A 9 18.26 14.45 -3.50
N GLU A 10 17.71 15.62 -3.13
CA GLU A 10 16.45 16.21 -3.64
C GLU A 10 16.44 16.51 -5.16
N GLY A 11 17.47 16.14 -5.92
CA GLY A 11 17.59 16.44 -7.35
C GLY A 11 17.53 15.24 -8.31
N GLN A 12 17.59 14.00 -7.84
CA GLN A 12 17.58 12.83 -8.73
C GLN A 12 16.16 12.30 -8.93
N LYS A 13 15.66 12.37 -10.17
CA LYS A 13 14.41 11.68 -10.56
C LYS A 13 14.46 10.22 -10.08
N PRO A 14 13.38 9.71 -9.47
CA PRO A 14 13.37 8.37 -8.90
C PRO A 14 13.66 7.36 -10.02
N LYS A 15 14.62 6.46 -9.75
CA LYS A 15 15.19 5.55 -10.74
C LYS A 15 14.25 4.37 -10.99
N ARG A 16 14.27 3.85 -12.22
CA ARG A 16 13.60 2.62 -12.64
C ARG A 16 14.64 1.61 -13.14
N LEU A 17 14.38 0.33 -12.94
CA LEU A 17 15.13 -0.76 -13.57
C LEU A 17 15.04 -0.66 -15.09
N ARG A 18 16.17 -0.81 -15.78
CA ARG A 18 16.19 -0.75 -17.24
C ARG A 18 15.84 -2.12 -17.79
N LYS A 19 14.89 -2.18 -18.71
CA LYS A 19 14.48 -3.41 -19.41
C LYS A 19 15.69 -4.20 -19.93
N LYS A 20 16.65 -3.52 -20.59
CA LYS A 20 17.89 -4.13 -21.08
C LYS A 20 18.70 -4.86 -20.00
N ASP A 21 18.75 -4.35 -18.78
CA ASP A 21 19.48 -5.00 -17.69
C ASP A 21 18.77 -6.28 -17.22
N ILE A 22 17.44 -6.30 -17.27
CA ILE A 22 16.61 -7.47 -16.93
C ILE A 22 16.71 -8.52 -18.04
N GLU A 23 16.62 -8.11 -19.31
CA GLU A 23 16.81 -9.00 -20.47
C GLU A 23 18.19 -9.66 -20.45
N ALA A 24 19.25 -8.92 -20.12
CA ALA A 24 20.59 -9.48 -19.99
C ALA A 24 20.73 -10.53 -18.86
N ILE A 25 19.85 -10.50 -17.84
CA ILE A 25 19.79 -11.56 -16.83
C ILE A 25 19.09 -12.79 -17.41
N LEU A 26 17.97 -12.59 -18.11
CA LEU A 26 17.23 -13.66 -18.76
C LEU A 26 18.09 -14.41 -19.79
N GLU A 27 18.85 -13.69 -20.62
CA GLU A 27 19.82 -14.27 -21.56
C GLU A 27 20.85 -15.14 -20.83
N LYS A 28 21.46 -14.63 -19.76
CA LYS A 28 22.42 -15.43 -18.94
C LYS A 28 21.79 -16.67 -18.31
N ARG A 29 20.53 -16.59 -17.91
CA ARG A 29 19.77 -17.72 -17.35
C ARG A 29 19.54 -18.79 -18.42
N GLN A 30 19.17 -18.38 -19.63
CA GLN A 30 18.95 -19.26 -20.78
C GLN A 30 20.25 -19.92 -21.26
N ASP A 31 21.34 -19.17 -21.28
CA ASP A 31 22.68 -19.66 -21.70
C ASP A 31 23.40 -20.46 -20.60
N GLY A 32 22.82 -20.58 -19.40
CA GLY A 32 23.43 -21.28 -18.26
C GLY A 32 24.67 -20.59 -17.68
N THR A 33 24.90 -19.32 -18.03
CA THR A 33 26.05 -18.53 -17.54
C THR A 33 25.73 -17.72 -16.29
N ASP A 34 24.46 -17.64 -15.90
CA ASP A 34 24.05 -17.00 -14.66
C ASP A 34 24.45 -17.83 -13.44
N ARG A 35 25.21 -17.21 -12.52
CA ARG A 35 25.64 -17.87 -11.30
C ARG A 35 24.51 -17.88 -10.28
N LEU A 36 24.28 -19.03 -9.65
CA LEU A 36 23.33 -19.14 -8.55
C LEU A 36 24.03 -18.92 -7.21
N ILE A 37 23.33 -18.24 -6.30
CA ILE A 37 23.75 -17.99 -4.92
C ILE A 37 22.69 -18.54 -3.97
N SER A 38 23.11 -18.91 -2.76
CA SER A 38 22.15 -19.23 -1.70
C SER A 38 21.79 -17.97 -0.92
N ILE A 39 20.53 -17.89 -0.50
CA ILE A 39 20.01 -16.81 0.33
C ILE A 39 19.61 -17.40 1.67
N TRP A 40 20.15 -16.80 2.72
CA TRP A 40 19.90 -17.17 4.11
C TRP A 40 19.31 -15.98 4.83
N TYR A 41 18.52 -16.26 5.85
CA TYR A 41 17.90 -15.26 6.70
C TYR A 41 18.41 -15.41 8.13
N ARG A 42 18.73 -14.28 8.76
CA ARG A 42 19.12 -14.18 10.15
C ARG A 42 18.11 -13.29 10.89
N PRO A 43 17.23 -13.86 11.73
CA PRO A 43 16.26 -13.05 12.47
C PRO A 43 16.95 -12.13 13.49
N SER A 44 17.91 -12.66 14.24
CA SER A 44 18.72 -11.89 15.20
C SER A 44 20.17 -12.37 15.21
N HIS A 45 21.09 -11.56 15.75
CA HIS A 45 22.53 -11.89 15.74
C HIS A 45 22.83 -13.26 16.38
N ASN A 46 22.02 -13.65 17.37
CA ASN A 46 22.22 -14.83 18.19
C ASN A 46 21.36 -16.03 17.74
N GLU A 47 20.53 -15.85 16.72
CA GLU A 47 19.70 -16.91 16.17
C GLU A 47 20.35 -17.64 15.01
N PRO A 48 20.01 -18.93 14.81
CA PRO A 48 20.54 -19.71 13.71
C PRO A 48 20.11 -19.13 12.36
N LEU A 49 20.97 -19.29 11.35
CA LEU A 49 20.62 -18.96 9.97
C LEU A 49 19.55 -19.93 9.47
N ALA A 50 18.45 -19.39 8.94
CA ALA A 50 17.44 -20.14 8.22
C ALA A 50 17.73 -20.05 6.71
N GLN A 51 17.80 -21.18 6.02
CA GLN A 51 17.94 -21.16 4.57
C GLN A 51 16.63 -20.72 3.93
N LEU A 52 16.68 -19.68 3.09
CA LEU A 52 15.51 -19.14 2.41
C LEU A 52 15.38 -19.68 0.98
N VAL A 53 16.48 -19.58 0.22
CA VAL A 53 16.53 -20.01 -1.18
C VAL A 53 17.86 -20.73 -1.44
N THR A 54 17.81 -21.91 -2.04
CA THR A 54 18.99 -22.73 -2.36
C THR A 54 19.75 -22.19 -3.57
N GLY A 55 19.03 -21.71 -4.59
CA GLY A 55 19.61 -21.13 -5.80
C GLY A 55 18.81 -19.94 -6.30
N PHE A 56 19.38 -18.75 -6.17
CA PHE A 56 18.84 -17.50 -6.71
C PHE A 56 19.83 -16.88 -7.69
N SER A 57 19.32 -16.18 -8.71
CA SER A 57 20.15 -15.49 -9.70
C SER A 57 21.03 -14.42 -9.03
N ARG A 58 22.35 -14.62 -9.09
CA ARG A 58 23.31 -13.62 -8.60
C ARG A 58 23.18 -12.33 -9.40
N SER A 59 23.03 -12.44 -10.72
CA SER A 59 22.89 -11.27 -11.59
C SER A 59 21.63 -10.48 -11.24
N ALA A 60 20.50 -11.15 -10.99
CA ALA A 60 19.26 -10.50 -10.56
C ALA A 60 19.44 -9.78 -9.22
N ALA A 61 20.02 -10.44 -8.20
CA ALA A 61 20.26 -9.81 -6.90
C ALA A 61 21.08 -8.52 -7.03
N MET A 62 22.13 -8.52 -7.86
CA MET A 62 23.01 -7.37 -8.08
C MET A 62 22.34 -6.23 -8.88
N VAL A 63 21.42 -6.55 -9.79
CA VAL A 63 20.71 -5.54 -10.59
C VAL A 63 19.58 -4.89 -9.81
N PHE A 64 18.81 -5.69 -9.07
CA PHE A 64 17.62 -5.21 -8.37
C PHE A 64 17.94 -4.49 -7.06
N SER A 65 19.03 -4.82 -6.37
CA SER A 65 19.39 -4.22 -5.09
C SER A 65 20.84 -3.73 -5.05
N VAL A 66 21.02 -2.43 -4.77
CA VAL A 66 22.37 -1.84 -4.56
C VAL A 66 23.04 -2.44 -3.33
N VAL A 67 22.26 -2.77 -2.29
CA VAL A 67 22.78 -3.39 -1.06
C VAL A 67 23.33 -4.79 -1.35
N TRP A 68 22.55 -5.63 -2.01
CA TRP A 68 23.01 -6.97 -2.39
C TRP A 68 24.15 -6.94 -3.39
N LYS A 69 24.14 -5.98 -4.33
CA LYS A 69 25.27 -5.75 -5.24
C LYS A 69 26.59 -5.59 -4.49
N LYS A 70 26.64 -4.66 -3.53
CA LYS A 70 27.83 -4.41 -2.72
C LYS A 70 28.27 -5.64 -1.93
N GLN A 71 27.32 -6.37 -1.34
CA GLN A 71 27.61 -7.59 -0.60
C GLN A 71 28.19 -8.68 -1.50
N LEU A 72 27.66 -8.85 -2.70
CA LEU A 72 28.12 -9.87 -3.64
C LEU A 72 29.45 -9.50 -4.30
N GLU A 73 29.70 -8.22 -4.61
CA GLU A 73 30.96 -7.74 -5.18
C GLU A 73 32.17 -7.99 -4.26
N SER A 74 31.96 -8.17 -2.96
CA SER A 74 33.00 -8.60 -2.01
C SER A 74 33.51 -10.04 -2.23
N GLY A 75 32.92 -10.79 -3.16
CA GLY A 75 33.28 -12.18 -3.48
C GLY A 75 32.43 -13.23 -2.77
N SER A 76 31.43 -12.83 -1.96
CA SER A 76 30.52 -13.77 -1.31
C SER A 76 29.66 -14.54 -2.33
N ASN A 77 29.52 -15.86 -2.13
CA ASN A 77 28.56 -16.71 -2.87
C ASN A 77 27.23 -16.89 -2.12
N VAL A 78 27.05 -16.14 -1.04
CA VAL A 78 25.91 -16.24 -0.14
C VAL A 78 25.40 -14.83 0.17
N LEU A 79 24.08 -14.65 0.13
CA LEU A 79 23.43 -13.49 0.72
C LEU A 79 22.84 -13.86 2.08
N VAL A 80 23.13 -13.04 3.07
CA VAL A 80 22.53 -13.15 4.40
C VAL A 80 21.65 -11.93 4.61
N LEU A 81 20.34 -12.16 4.60
CA LEU A 81 19.30 -11.21 4.91
C LEU A 81 19.19 -11.07 6.42
N LYS A 82 18.85 -9.87 6.89
CA LYS A 82 18.70 -9.55 8.31
C LYS A 82 17.34 -8.88 8.52
N GLY A 83 16.79 -8.97 9.72
CA GLY A 83 15.54 -8.29 10.07
C GLY A 83 14.65 -9.21 10.90
N SER A 84 13.58 -8.68 11.47
CA SER A 84 12.65 -9.44 12.33
C SER A 84 11.59 -10.23 11.56
N ASN A 85 11.32 -9.85 10.29
CA ASN A 85 10.37 -10.55 9.43
C ASN A 85 11.02 -11.00 8.11
N MET A 86 10.91 -12.29 7.78
CA MET A 86 11.40 -12.85 6.52
C MET A 86 10.43 -12.68 5.35
N GLU A 87 9.14 -12.47 5.64
CA GLU A 87 8.07 -12.53 4.64
C GLU A 87 8.21 -11.46 3.54
N PRO A 88 8.52 -10.18 3.85
CA PRO A 88 8.74 -9.16 2.83
C PRO A 88 9.86 -9.53 1.86
N TYR A 89 10.93 -10.16 2.37
CA TYR A 89 12.05 -10.60 1.53
C TYR A 89 11.63 -11.69 0.55
N LYS A 90 10.83 -12.68 0.98
CA LYS A 90 10.33 -13.74 0.08
C LYS A 90 9.54 -13.13 -1.07
N ARG A 91 8.59 -12.25 -0.76
CA ARG A 91 7.74 -11.61 -1.77
C ARG A 91 8.53 -10.77 -2.76
N ILE A 92 9.56 -10.06 -2.27
CA ILE A 92 10.49 -9.32 -3.15
C ILE A 92 11.28 -10.29 -4.05
N LEU A 93 11.80 -11.40 -3.52
CA LEU A 93 12.52 -12.38 -4.31
C LEU A 93 11.64 -13.04 -5.37
N ASP A 94 10.40 -13.37 -5.02
CA ASP A 94 9.42 -13.93 -5.94
C ASP A 94 9.07 -12.92 -7.05
N TRP A 95 8.83 -11.66 -6.69
CA TRP A 95 8.61 -10.59 -7.67
C TRP A 95 9.81 -10.40 -8.60
N ILE A 96 11.05 -10.48 -8.09
CA ILE A 96 12.24 -10.40 -8.94
C ILE A 96 12.27 -11.55 -9.95
N ASN A 97 11.93 -12.77 -9.54
CA ASN A 97 11.85 -13.90 -10.47
C ASN A 97 10.81 -13.64 -11.57
N ILE A 98 9.61 -13.14 -11.21
CA ILE A 98 8.57 -12.78 -12.19
C ILE A 98 9.09 -11.73 -13.18
N CYS A 99 9.78 -10.69 -12.70
CA CYS A 99 10.37 -9.67 -13.57
C CYS A 99 11.41 -10.26 -14.54
N VAL A 100 12.29 -11.14 -14.04
CA VAL A 100 13.33 -11.80 -14.85
C VAL A 100 12.69 -12.72 -15.89
N ASP A 101 11.71 -13.54 -15.50
CA ASP A 101 11.02 -14.46 -16.42
C ASP A 101 10.24 -13.70 -17.50
N ALA A 102 9.68 -12.54 -17.17
CA ALA A 102 9.04 -11.65 -18.12
C ALA A 102 10.03 -10.81 -18.96
N GLY A 103 11.31 -10.78 -18.60
CA GLY A 103 12.31 -9.91 -19.21
C GLY A 103 12.00 -8.41 -19.06
N ASN A 104 11.24 -8.02 -18.04
CA ASN A 104 10.74 -6.66 -17.88
C ASN A 104 10.46 -6.28 -16.41
N ASP A 105 10.38 -4.98 -16.14
CA ASP A 105 9.94 -4.44 -14.86
C ASP A 105 8.40 -4.53 -14.76
N VAL A 106 7.90 -5.55 -14.05
CA VAL A 106 6.45 -5.82 -13.94
C VAL A 106 5.86 -5.28 -12.66
N LYS A 107 4.55 -4.98 -12.68
CA LYS A 107 3.79 -4.58 -11.49
C LYS A 107 3.92 -5.65 -10.41
N PHE A 108 4.23 -5.25 -9.18
CA PHE A 108 4.19 -6.14 -8.03
C PHE A 108 2.79 -6.75 -7.85
N PRO A 109 2.67 -8.07 -7.62
CA PRO A 109 1.38 -8.76 -7.48
C PRO A 109 0.42 -8.06 -6.51
N ASP A 110 -0.88 -8.29 -6.68
CA ASP A 110 -1.86 -7.90 -5.67
C ASP A 110 -1.76 -8.89 -4.50
N ILE A 111 -2.01 -8.40 -3.28
CA ILE A 111 -1.88 -9.18 -2.05
C ILE A 111 -3.23 -9.88 -1.81
N ASP A 112 -3.21 -11.11 -1.30
CA ASP A 112 -4.44 -11.87 -1.02
C ASP A 112 -5.35 -11.10 -0.04
N GLU A 113 -6.65 -11.12 -0.25
CA GLU A 113 -7.64 -10.44 0.59
C GLU A 113 -7.75 -11.07 2.00
N ASN A 114 -7.36 -12.33 2.15
CA ASN A 114 -7.33 -13.03 3.43
C ASN A 114 -6.10 -12.66 4.29
N GLU A 115 -5.15 -11.89 3.74
CA GLU A 115 -3.97 -11.42 4.46
C GLU A 115 -4.18 -10.00 5.01
N HIS A 116 -3.36 -9.60 5.99
CA HIS A 116 -3.25 -8.19 6.41
C HIS A 116 -2.57 -7.34 5.31
N GLN A 117 -3.31 -7.05 4.23
CA GLN A 117 -2.80 -6.44 2.99
C GLN A 117 -2.01 -5.16 3.23
N LEU A 118 -2.48 -4.29 4.13
CA LEU A 118 -1.80 -3.04 4.48
C LEU A 118 -0.43 -3.31 5.12
N HIS A 119 -0.36 -4.20 6.11
CA HIS A 119 0.86 -4.55 6.82
C HIS A 119 1.92 -5.10 5.87
N VAL A 120 1.52 -6.10 5.08
CA VAL A 120 2.40 -6.72 4.08
C VAL A 120 2.92 -5.67 3.11
N LEU A 121 2.06 -4.77 2.63
CA LEU A 121 2.46 -3.73 1.69
C LEU A 121 3.46 -2.74 2.31
N LEU A 122 3.22 -2.27 3.53
CA LEU A 122 4.10 -1.34 4.23
C LEU A 122 5.48 -1.97 4.50
N GLU A 123 5.52 -3.20 4.99
CA GLU A 123 6.77 -3.91 5.25
C GLU A 123 7.55 -4.21 3.96
N VAL A 124 6.87 -4.52 2.84
CA VAL A 124 7.50 -4.66 1.53
C VAL A 124 8.11 -3.34 1.06
N ILE A 125 7.43 -2.20 1.25
CA ILE A 125 7.99 -0.88 0.90
C ILE A 125 9.24 -0.59 1.75
N ALA A 126 9.16 -0.77 3.07
CA ALA A 126 10.28 -0.53 3.98
C ALA A 126 11.48 -1.43 3.62
N THR A 127 11.24 -2.72 3.39
CA THR A 127 12.28 -3.67 2.99
C THR A 127 12.89 -3.29 1.64
N ALA A 128 12.09 -2.85 0.67
CA ALA A 128 12.59 -2.40 -0.63
C ALA A 128 13.46 -1.14 -0.53
N ASN A 129 13.10 -0.21 0.37
CA ASN A 129 13.90 0.97 0.68
C ASN A 129 15.24 0.59 1.32
N PHE A 130 15.22 -0.29 2.32
CA PHE A 130 16.43 -0.84 2.94
C PHE A 130 17.35 -1.46 1.89
N LEU A 131 16.80 -2.30 1.01
CA LEU A 131 17.53 -2.95 -0.09
C LEU A 131 17.97 -1.99 -1.20
N LYS A 132 17.49 -0.74 -1.18
CA LYS A 132 17.72 0.26 -2.22
C LYS A 132 17.32 -0.24 -3.61
N ILE A 133 16.15 -0.87 -3.69
CA ILE A 133 15.51 -1.19 -4.96
C ILE A 133 15.06 0.12 -5.62
N PRO A 134 15.22 0.29 -6.94
CA PRO A 134 14.80 1.52 -7.62
C PRO A 134 13.31 1.83 -7.39
N GLU A 135 13.04 3.00 -6.82
CA GLU A 135 11.71 3.40 -6.34
C GLU A 135 10.60 3.30 -7.39
N MET A 136 10.87 3.66 -8.65
CA MET A 136 9.87 3.63 -9.73
C MET A 136 9.52 2.22 -10.23
N SER A 137 10.28 1.21 -9.81
CA SER A 137 10.03 -0.19 -10.15
C SER A 137 9.10 -0.86 -9.13
N LEU A 138 9.28 -0.57 -7.85
CA LEU A 138 8.54 -1.26 -6.79
C LEU A 138 7.75 -0.30 -5.89
N GLN A 139 8.45 0.55 -5.14
CA GLN A 139 7.84 1.33 -4.05
C GLN A 139 6.79 2.32 -4.55
N ALA A 140 7.03 3.04 -5.67
CA ALA A 140 6.07 4.02 -6.19
C ALA A 140 4.72 3.39 -6.56
N GLY A 141 4.71 2.15 -7.08
CA GLY A 141 3.48 1.42 -7.39
C GLY A 141 2.74 0.97 -6.13
N LEU A 142 3.48 0.54 -5.10
CA LEU A 142 2.92 0.14 -3.81
C LEU A 142 2.37 1.33 -3.02
N LYS A 143 3.13 2.42 -2.92
CA LYS A 143 2.72 3.68 -2.27
C LYS A 143 1.43 4.26 -2.87
N LYS A 144 1.19 4.07 -4.18
CA LYS A 144 -0.08 4.45 -4.82
C LYS A 144 -1.27 3.57 -4.40
N ARG A 145 -1.04 2.28 -4.11
CA ARG A 145 -2.07 1.35 -3.64
C ARG A 145 -2.36 1.52 -2.15
N ALA A 146 -1.35 1.87 -1.36
CA ALA A 146 -1.41 1.91 0.10
C ALA A 146 -2.58 2.73 0.68
N PRO A 147 -2.91 3.95 0.19
CA PRO A 147 -4.07 4.71 0.66
C PRO A 147 -5.41 3.99 0.47
N THR A 148 -5.52 3.13 -0.54
CA THR A 148 -6.74 2.34 -0.77
C THR A 148 -6.91 1.27 0.29
N TYR A 149 -5.82 0.60 0.68
CA TYR A 149 -5.83 -0.37 1.77
C TYR A 149 -5.97 0.29 3.14
N ALA A 150 -5.32 1.43 3.37
CA ALA A 150 -5.43 2.18 4.61
C ALA A 150 -6.88 2.56 4.94
N ARG A 151 -7.68 2.93 3.94
CA ARG A 151 -9.11 3.24 4.13
C ARG A 151 -10.00 2.04 4.50
N LYS A 152 -9.51 0.81 4.31
CA LYS A 152 -10.28 -0.43 4.47
C LYS A 152 -9.80 -1.30 5.63
N HIS A 153 -8.54 -1.15 6.03
CA HIS A 153 -7.90 -2.00 7.03
C HIS A 153 -7.30 -1.14 8.12
N ILE A 154 -7.52 -1.57 9.37
CA ILE A 154 -6.85 -1.02 10.53
C ILE A 154 -5.41 -1.55 10.57
N ILE A 155 -4.48 -0.66 10.84
CA ILE A 155 -3.08 -0.98 11.07
C ILE A 155 -2.85 -1.37 12.53
N ASP A 156 -2.02 -2.37 12.78
CA ASP A 156 -1.63 -2.82 14.11
C ASP A 156 -0.67 -1.80 14.72
N LEU A 157 -0.88 -1.50 16.00
CA LEU A 157 -0.11 -0.48 16.70
C LEU A 157 1.36 -0.85 16.88
N ASP A 158 1.70 -2.14 16.95
CA ASP A 158 3.09 -2.62 16.93
C ASP A 158 3.83 -2.20 15.65
N LEU A 159 3.14 -2.21 14.50
CA LEU A 159 3.74 -1.73 13.25
C LEU A 159 3.83 -0.20 13.24
N VAL A 160 2.82 0.49 13.77
CA VAL A 160 2.84 1.96 13.93
C VAL A 160 4.03 2.39 14.80
N GLU A 161 4.30 1.68 15.89
CA GLU A 161 5.42 1.97 16.79
C GLU A 161 6.75 1.94 16.03
N ARG A 162 6.96 0.90 15.21
CA ARG A 162 8.15 0.78 14.36
C ARG A 162 8.23 1.87 13.29
N ILE A 163 7.10 2.25 12.69
CA ILE A 163 7.04 3.31 11.65
C ILE A 163 7.43 4.68 12.24
N TYR A 164 7.07 4.94 13.50
CA TYR A 164 7.31 6.23 14.17
C TYR A 164 8.55 6.23 15.06
N ASP A 165 9.23 5.09 15.26
CA ASP A 165 10.50 5.02 15.96
C ASP A 165 11.60 5.73 15.15
N LYS A 166 12.09 6.85 15.67
CA LYS A 166 13.15 7.67 15.04
C LYS A 166 14.48 6.93 14.92
N ASN A 167 14.67 5.84 15.66
CA ASN A 167 15.86 5.00 15.54
C ASN A 167 15.78 4.08 14.31
N ASP A 168 14.57 3.78 13.83
CA ASP A 168 14.34 2.98 12.64
C ASP A 168 14.18 3.88 11.41
N LYS A 169 15.27 4.00 10.63
CA LYS A 169 15.32 4.84 9.44
C LYS A 169 14.75 4.14 8.19
N GLU A 170 14.18 2.95 8.33
CA GLU A 170 13.66 2.17 7.20
C GLU A 170 12.26 2.64 6.75
N TYR A 171 11.57 3.41 7.60
CA TYR A 171 10.22 3.93 7.36
C TYR A 171 10.23 5.43 7.01
N PRO A 172 10.04 5.79 5.73
CA PRO A 172 9.92 7.19 5.33
C PRO A 172 8.58 7.83 5.74
N ASP A 173 8.54 9.17 5.74
CA ASP A 173 7.39 10.01 6.14
C ASP A 173 6.08 9.66 5.42
N ASP A 174 6.16 9.15 4.18
CA ASP A 174 4.98 8.70 3.46
C ASP A 174 4.34 7.42 4.04
N LEU A 175 5.13 6.54 4.67
CA LEU A 175 4.59 5.40 5.41
C LEU A 175 3.93 5.84 6.72
N GLN A 176 4.45 6.88 7.38
CA GLN A 176 3.81 7.53 8.52
C GLN A 176 2.45 8.09 8.11
N GLU A 177 2.38 8.81 6.99
CA GLU A 177 1.11 9.33 6.46
C GLU A 177 0.08 8.22 6.19
N ILE A 178 0.51 7.10 5.61
CA ILE A 178 -0.37 5.96 5.32
C ILE A 178 -0.86 5.30 6.63
N ALA A 179 0.01 5.13 7.62
CA ALA A 179 -0.37 4.60 8.93
C ALA A 179 -1.40 5.50 9.63
N ALA A 180 -1.14 6.81 9.67
CA ALA A 180 -2.08 7.79 10.22
C ALA A 180 -3.41 7.80 9.46
N MET A 181 -3.40 7.65 8.12
CA MET A 181 -4.62 7.55 7.31
C MET A 181 -5.47 6.33 7.69
N SER A 182 -4.85 5.18 7.97
CA SER A 182 -5.57 3.98 8.39
C SER A 182 -6.28 4.18 9.73
N ILE A 183 -5.57 4.69 10.73
CA ILE A 183 -6.13 5.00 12.05
C ILE A 183 -7.25 6.05 11.92
N PHE A 184 -7.01 7.11 11.16
CA PHE A 184 -7.95 8.20 10.97
C PHE A 184 -9.25 7.71 10.31
N GLU A 185 -9.19 6.92 9.25
CA GLU A 185 -10.40 6.45 8.55
C GLU A 185 -11.18 5.45 9.40
N ALA A 186 -10.50 4.60 10.18
CA ALA A 186 -11.16 3.73 11.16
C ALA A 186 -11.88 4.51 12.26
N TRP A 187 -11.27 5.57 12.77
CA TRP A 187 -11.93 6.50 13.70
C TRP A 187 -13.11 7.23 13.04
N TRP A 188 -12.90 7.79 11.85
CA TRP A 188 -13.90 8.58 11.12
C TRP A 188 -15.15 7.77 10.77
N THR A 189 -14.97 6.49 10.47
CA THR A 189 -16.06 5.55 10.15
C THR A 189 -16.64 4.86 11.39
N LYS A 190 -16.21 5.24 12.60
CA LYS A 190 -16.63 4.70 13.89
C LYS A 190 -16.27 3.22 14.12
N LYS A 191 -15.39 2.63 13.31
CA LYS A 191 -14.92 1.26 13.53
C LYS A 191 -14.19 1.15 14.87
N LEU A 192 -13.44 2.18 15.25
CA LEU A 192 -12.77 2.24 16.56
C LEU A 192 -13.71 2.50 17.75
N ASP A 193 -15.00 2.78 17.52
CA ASP A 193 -16.00 2.90 18.60
C ASP A 193 -16.55 1.51 19.02
N GLU A 194 -16.19 0.45 18.29
CA GLU A 194 -16.64 -0.91 18.60
C GLU A 194 -15.88 -1.47 19.82
N PRO A 195 -16.54 -2.23 20.73
CA PRO A 195 -15.93 -2.68 21.98
C PRO A 195 -14.65 -3.52 21.81
N GLU A 196 -14.48 -4.17 20.66
CA GLU A 196 -13.29 -4.95 20.35
C GLU A 196 -12.01 -4.09 20.21
N PHE A 197 -12.15 -2.77 20.05
CA PHE A 197 -11.03 -1.82 19.92
C PHE A 197 -10.80 -0.95 21.16
N ASP A 198 -11.44 -1.23 22.31
CA ASP A 198 -11.23 -0.46 23.54
C ASP A 198 -9.75 -0.46 23.99
N GLU A 199 -9.10 -1.62 23.91
CA GLU A 199 -7.67 -1.77 24.22
C GLU A 199 -6.79 -1.07 23.18
N TYR A 200 -7.14 -1.19 21.90
CA TYR A 200 -6.46 -0.50 20.80
C TYR A 200 -6.49 1.02 21.03
N MET A 201 -7.65 1.58 21.38
CA MET A 201 -7.80 3.02 21.63
C MET A 201 -6.98 3.47 22.84
N SER A 202 -6.96 2.67 23.91
CA SER A 202 -6.14 2.94 25.10
C SER A 202 -4.64 3.00 24.76
N PHE A 203 -4.15 2.05 23.95
CA PHE A 203 -2.75 2.03 23.53
C PHE A 203 -2.43 3.15 22.53
N LEU A 204 -3.35 3.46 21.60
CA LEU A 204 -3.20 4.57 20.67
C LEU A 204 -3.07 5.93 21.40
N GLU A 205 -3.82 6.15 22.49
CA GLU A 205 -3.69 7.35 23.31
C GLU A 205 -2.29 7.48 23.94
N GLN A 206 -1.75 6.37 24.46
CA GLN A 206 -0.38 6.33 24.95
C GLN A 206 0.63 6.63 23.82
N MET A 207 0.48 5.98 22.67
CA MET A 207 1.37 6.21 21.52
C MET A 207 1.35 7.65 21.03
N ARG A 208 0.19 8.33 21.03
CA ARG A 208 0.11 9.75 20.64
C ARG A 208 0.90 10.66 21.59
N ALA A 209 1.04 10.28 22.86
CA ALA A 209 1.88 11.01 23.82
C ALA A 209 3.37 10.70 23.62
N GLU A 210 3.72 9.44 23.35
CA GLU A 210 5.10 8.98 23.17
C GLU A 210 5.70 9.40 21.82
N TYR A 211 4.88 9.44 20.78
CA TYR A 211 5.24 9.81 19.41
C TYR A 211 4.45 11.05 18.96
N PRO A 212 4.87 12.29 19.31
CA PRO A 212 4.14 13.50 18.94
C PRO A 212 3.89 13.68 17.44
N LYS A 213 4.75 13.08 16.60
CA LYS A 213 4.59 13.10 15.14
C LYS A 213 3.35 12.32 14.68
N LEU A 214 2.99 11.23 15.36
CA LEU A 214 1.75 10.51 15.11
C LEU A 214 0.54 11.39 15.38
N ASP A 215 0.53 12.14 16.49
CA ASP A 215 -0.57 13.07 16.79
C ASP A 215 -0.67 14.21 15.75
N GLU A 216 0.47 14.73 15.29
CA GLU A 216 0.51 15.72 14.20
C GLU A 216 -0.09 15.15 12.91
N ASP A 217 0.36 13.97 12.47
CA ASP A 217 -0.11 13.37 11.23
C ASP A 217 -1.61 13.02 11.28
N LEU A 218 -2.14 12.60 12.45
CA LEU A 218 -3.57 12.40 12.65
C LEU A 218 -4.37 13.71 12.51
N ARG A 219 -3.86 14.82 13.05
CA ARG A 219 -4.48 16.15 12.86
C ARG A 219 -4.43 16.59 11.40
N ASP A 220 -3.35 16.29 10.69
CA ASP A 220 -3.22 16.58 9.26
C ASP A 220 -4.24 15.79 8.44
N GLN A 221 -4.49 14.51 8.76
CA GLN A 221 -5.54 13.72 8.10
C GLN A 221 -6.93 14.33 8.34
N PHE A 222 -7.21 14.79 9.56
CA PHE A 222 -8.45 15.50 9.86
C PHE A 222 -8.60 16.78 9.03
N GLN A 223 -7.54 17.60 8.96
CA GLN A 223 -7.57 18.84 8.19
C GLN A 223 -7.75 18.59 6.69
N LYS A 224 -7.04 17.60 6.11
CA LYS A 224 -7.21 17.16 4.71
C LYS A 224 -8.66 16.76 4.42
N LYS A 225 -9.30 16.01 5.33
CA LYS A 225 -10.70 15.58 5.16
C LYS A 225 -11.66 16.77 5.24
N LYS A 226 -11.43 17.70 6.18
CA LYS A 226 -12.23 18.92 6.32
C LYS A 226 -12.18 19.78 5.06
N GLU A 227 -10.98 20.07 4.55
CA GLU A 227 -10.77 20.83 3.31
C GLU A 227 -11.42 20.16 2.10
N PHE A 228 -11.34 18.83 2.01
CA PHE A 228 -12.00 18.07 0.95
C PHE A 228 -13.52 18.24 0.97
N ILE A 229 -14.15 18.17 2.15
CA ILE A 229 -15.60 18.34 2.31
C ILE A 229 -16.02 19.78 2.00
N GLU A 230 -15.29 20.77 2.50
CA GLU A 230 -15.53 22.19 2.22
C GLU A 230 -15.40 22.48 0.72
N GLY A 231 -14.34 21.98 0.07
CA GLY A 231 -14.14 22.11 -1.37
C GLY A 231 -15.27 21.45 -2.18
N LYS A 232 -15.74 20.27 -1.78
CA LYS A 232 -16.91 19.62 -2.43
C LYS A 232 -18.19 20.41 -2.24
N ARG A 233 -18.39 21.04 -1.09
CA ARG A 233 -19.54 21.90 -0.82
C ARG A 233 -19.50 23.16 -1.67
N ASP A 234 -18.35 23.79 -1.80
CA ASP A 234 -18.16 24.99 -2.61
C ASP A 234 -18.34 24.68 -4.10
N GLU A 235 -17.81 23.55 -4.59
CA GLU A 235 -18.03 23.12 -5.97
C GLU A 235 -19.52 22.89 -6.26
N LYS A 236 -20.22 22.20 -5.36
CA LYS A 236 -21.67 21.99 -5.49
C LYS A 236 -22.45 23.31 -5.46
N LYS A 237 -22.00 24.30 -4.68
CA LYS A 237 -22.59 25.64 -4.65
C LYS A 237 -22.36 26.37 -5.97
N ARG A 238 -21.14 26.34 -6.52
CA ARG A 238 -20.80 26.96 -7.81
C ARG A 238 -21.60 26.36 -8.96
N LEU A 239 -21.79 25.05 -8.97
CA LEU A 239 -22.63 24.38 -9.98
C LEU A 239 -24.09 24.86 -9.90
N ARG A 240 -24.66 24.97 -8.69
CA ARG A 240 -26.02 25.52 -8.51
C ARG A 240 -26.14 26.99 -8.94
N ASP A 241 -25.15 27.82 -8.60
CA ASP A 241 -25.14 29.23 -8.97
C ASP A 241 -24.98 29.41 -10.49
N ALA A 242 -24.21 28.54 -11.15
CA ALA A 242 -24.06 28.49 -12.61
C ALA A 242 -25.35 28.03 -13.29
N GLU A 243 -26.02 26.99 -12.79
CA GLU A 243 -27.33 26.54 -13.27
C GLU A 243 -28.39 27.64 -13.13
N ALA A 244 -28.43 28.33 -11.99
CA ALA A 244 -29.34 29.46 -11.75
C ALA A 244 -29.07 30.65 -12.69
N SER A 245 -27.80 30.94 -12.98
CA SER A 245 -27.41 32.02 -13.90
C SER A 245 -27.75 31.68 -15.37
N THR A 246 -27.68 30.40 -15.74
CA THR A 246 -28.05 29.93 -17.08
C THR A 246 -29.57 29.95 -17.28
N ALA A 247 -30.35 29.65 -16.22
CA ALA A 247 -31.81 29.77 -16.23
C ALA A 247 -32.30 31.23 -16.35
N LEU A 248 -31.55 32.20 -15.79
CA LEU A 248 -31.85 33.63 -15.99
C LEU A 248 -31.43 34.17 -17.36
N ALA A 249 -30.40 33.61 -17.99
CA ALA A 249 -29.96 34.01 -19.33
C ALA A 249 -30.84 33.47 -20.47
N GLY A 250 -31.71 32.49 -20.19
CA GLY A 250 -32.70 31.96 -21.13
C GLY A 250 -34.11 32.57 -20.98
N ALA A 251 -34.28 33.58 -20.13
CA ALA A 251 -35.56 34.19 -19.81
C ALA A 251 -35.74 35.59 -20.42
N ASP A 252 -35.19 35.83 -21.62
CA ASP A 252 -35.53 36.99 -22.43
C ASP A 252 -36.05 36.52 -23.79
N GLU A 253 -37.34 36.18 -23.83
CA GLU A 253 -38.29 36.50 -24.90
C GLU A 253 -39.63 35.78 -24.64
N GLY A 254 -40.69 36.54 -24.35
CA GLY A 254 -42.07 36.13 -24.63
C GLY A 254 -42.95 35.73 -23.45
N TRP A 255 -43.51 36.73 -22.74
CA TRP A 255 -44.80 36.56 -22.06
C TRP A 255 -45.93 36.38 -23.10
N ALA A 256 -46.37 35.14 -23.32
CA ALA A 256 -47.71 34.85 -23.82
C ALA A 256 -48.18 33.46 -23.35
N SER A 257 -49.23 33.50 -22.54
CA SER A 257 -50.02 32.39 -21.98
C SER A 257 -50.29 31.22 -22.94
N ALA A 258 -49.84 30.01 -22.56
CA ALA A 258 -50.53 28.77 -22.88
C ALA A 258 -50.18 27.69 -21.84
N SER A 259 -51.23 27.17 -21.22
CA SER A 259 -51.31 26.15 -20.19
C SER A 259 -50.37 24.95 -20.43
N VAL A 260 -49.35 24.80 -19.58
CA VAL A 260 -48.72 23.51 -19.29
C VAL A 260 -48.66 23.39 -17.78
N GLU A 261 -49.21 22.29 -17.28
CA GLU A 261 -49.38 22.00 -15.86
C GLU A 261 -48.08 22.14 -15.09
N PRO A 262 -48.11 22.70 -13.86
CA PRO A 262 -46.93 22.74 -13.03
C PRO A 262 -46.60 21.31 -12.58
N ALA A 263 -45.53 20.74 -13.10
CA ALA A 263 -44.88 19.63 -12.42
C ALA A 263 -44.47 20.16 -11.03
N ALA A 264 -45.12 19.62 -10.00
CA ALA A 264 -44.95 20.05 -8.63
C ALA A 264 -43.47 20.06 -8.26
N VAL A 265 -42.91 21.27 -8.11
CA VAL A 265 -41.64 21.47 -7.44
C VAL A 265 -41.90 21.23 -5.96
N THR A 266 -41.53 20.04 -5.48
CA THR A 266 -41.48 19.71 -4.05
C THR A 266 -40.36 20.52 -3.40
N VAL A 267 -40.67 21.77 -3.06
CA VAL A 267 -39.97 22.51 -2.00
C VAL A 267 -40.44 21.91 -0.68
N GLY A 268 -39.68 20.95 -0.17
CA GLY A 268 -39.89 20.35 1.15
C GLY A 268 -38.55 20.20 1.85
N GLY A 269 -38.28 21.09 2.81
CA GLY A 269 -37.23 20.87 3.78
C GLY A 269 -37.53 19.60 4.59
N GLY A 270 -36.58 18.67 4.57
CA GLY A 270 -36.60 17.47 5.39
C GLY A 270 -35.16 17.06 5.62
N TRP A 271 -34.65 17.36 6.82
CA TRP A 271 -33.49 16.68 7.36
C TRP A 271 -33.95 15.25 7.64
N ASP A 272 -33.72 14.32 6.71
CA ASP A 272 -33.57 12.91 7.07
C ASP A 272 -32.88 12.12 5.95
N SER A 273 -32.04 11.21 6.41
CA SER A 273 -31.08 10.43 5.65
C SER A 273 -31.74 9.51 4.62
N ALA A 274 -31.57 9.79 3.33
CA ALA A 274 -31.50 8.78 2.29
C ALA A 274 -30.96 9.38 0.99
N GLN A 275 -29.90 8.75 0.48
CA GLN A 275 -29.53 8.72 -0.94
C GLN A 275 -28.99 10.03 -1.55
N VAL A 276 -27.71 10.30 -1.25
CA VAL A 276 -26.83 11.05 -2.15
C VAL A 276 -26.35 10.07 -3.22
N ASP A 277 -27.09 9.95 -4.32
CA ASP A 277 -26.58 9.25 -5.51
C ASP A 277 -25.44 10.08 -6.11
N GLY A 278 -24.26 9.47 -6.14
CA GLY A 278 -23.06 10.02 -6.77
C GLY A 278 -21.83 10.19 -5.87
N ALA A 279 -21.66 9.35 -4.84
CA ALA A 279 -20.37 8.88 -4.30
C ALA A 279 -20.60 8.09 -2.99
N ALA A 280 -21.37 7.00 -3.08
CA ALA A 280 -21.63 6.11 -1.95
C ALA A 280 -21.85 4.67 -2.43
N GLU A 281 -20.79 4.06 -2.96
CA GLU A 281 -20.56 2.62 -2.83
C GLU A 281 -19.27 2.42 -2.03
N ALA A 282 -19.37 2.73 -0.75
CA ALA A 282 -18.42 2.29 0.29
C ALA A 282 -19.24 2.19 1.59
N GLY A 283 -20.19 1.27 1.57
CA GLY A 283 -21.15 1.01 2.63
C GLY A 283 -21.73 -0.38 2.47
N GLY A 284 -20.84 -1.34 2.21
CA GLY A 284 -21.07 -2.77 2.40
C GLY A 284 -20.12 -3.23 3.49
N ASN A 285 -20.64 -3.98 4.46
CA ASN A 285 -19.98 -4.41 5.68
C ASN A 285 -18.81 -5.38 5.44
N ASP A 286 -17.70 -4.93 4.84
CA ASP A 286 -16.49 -5.75 4.66
C ASP A 286 -15.27 -5.04 5.28
N TRP A 287 -15.36 -4.74 6.57
CA TRP A 287 -14.20 -4.28 7.36
C TRP A 287 -13.28 -5.43 7.78
N ASN A 288 -13.72 -6.69 7.64
CA ASN A 288 -12.94 -7.92 7.86
C ASN A 288 -13.84 -9.11 7.47
N ASN A 289 -13.70 -9.71 6.28
CA ASN A 289 -14.35 -11.00 6.03
C ASN A 289 -13.35 -12.15 6.27
N THR A 290 -13.16 -12.45 7.55
CA THR A 290 -12.66 -13.75 8.02
C THR A 290 -13.86 -14.60 8.44
N GLY A 291 -14.31 -15.44 7.49
CA GLY A 291 -15.14 -16.65 7.59
C GLY A 291 -16.20 -16.82 8.70
N ASP A 292 -17.45 -17.04 8.28
CA ASP A 292 -18.12 -18.32 8.57
C ASP A 292 -19.18 -18.67 7.51
N GLY A 293 -19.30 -19.95 7.19
CA GLY A 293 -19.86 -20.43 5.92
C GLY A 293 -21.39 -20.54 5.82
N THR A 294 -21.89 -20.57 4.57
CA THR A 294 -22.87 -21.57 4.11
C THR A 294 -22.78 -21.75 2.59
N SER A 295 -22.73 -23.02 2.20
CA SER A 295 -22.69 -23.67 0.88
C SER A 295 -23.36 -22.98 -0.33
N LEU A 296 -22.69 -23.01 -1.49
CA LEU A 296 -23.07 -23.90 -2.62
C LEU A 296 -21.99 -23.90 -3.73
N GLU A 297 -21.78 -25.09 -4.26
CA GLU A 297 -20.71 -25.55 -5.14
C GLU A 297 -20.64 -24.82 -6.50
N ALA A 298 -19.42 -24.52 -6.95
CA ALA A 298 -19.02 -24.66 -8.35
C ALA A 298 -17.51 -24.89 -8.44
N ASN A 299 -17.16 -26.17 -8.44
CA ASN A 299 -15.87 -26.75 -8.78
C ASN A 299 -15.50 -26.43 -10.25
N THR A 300 -14.31 -25.85 -10.49
CA THR A 300 -13.37 -26.31 -11.52
C THR A 300 -11.96 -25.83 -11.15
N GLY A 301 -11.04 -26.79 -11.04
CA GLY A 301 -9.75 -26.62 -10.36
C GLY A 301 -8.64 -25.92 -11.13
N ASN A 302 -7.62 -25.52 -10.36
CA ASN A 302 -6.21 -25.62 -10.75
C ASN A 302 -5.33 -25.57 -9.50
N THR A 303 -5.18 -26.72 -8.85
CA THR A 303 -4.12 -27.00 -7.89
C THR A 303 -2.80 -27.26 -8.64
N TRP A 304 -1.78 -26.44 -8.41
CA TRP A 304 -0.41 -26.77 -8.80
C TRP A 304 0.52 -26.64 -7.59
N GLY A 305 0.72 -27.77 -6.92
CA GLY A 305 1.69 -27.94 -5.85
C GLY A 305 2.17 -29.39 -5.84
N GLY A 306 3.48 -29.56 -6.04
CA GLY A 306 4.28 -30.62 -5.44
C GLY A 306 4.07 -32.06 -5.91
N THR A 307 4.80 -32.49 -6.94
CA THR A 307 5.26 -33.88 -7.01
C THR A 307 6.66 -33.97 -6.40
N SER A 308 6.72 -34.25 -5.09
CA SER A 308 7.92 -34.82 -4.47
C SER A 308 7.90 -36.33 -4.74
N SER A 309 8.76 -36.79 -5.63
CA SER A 309 9.04 -38.22 -5.80
C SER A 309 9.86 -38.71 -4.60
N ALA A 310 9.24 -39.50 -3.73
CA ALA A 310 9.93 -40.33 -2.77
C ALA A 310 10.36 -41.63 -3.45
N ILE A 311 11.68 -41.86 -3.49
CA ILE A 311 12.33 -43.12 -3.84
C ILE A 311 12.54 -43.91 -2.54
N TRP A 312 12.17 -45.18 -2.55
CA TRP A 312 12.83 -46.23 -1.76
C TRP A 312 13.91 -46.87 -2.63
#